data_AF-A0AAV0UJM9-F1
#
_entry.id   AF-A0AAV0UJM9-F1
#
_cell.length_a   1.000
_cell.length_b   1.000
_cell.length_c   1.000
_cell.angle_alpha   90.00
_cell.angle_beta   90.00
_cell.angle_gamma   90.00
#
_symmetry.space_group_name_H-M   'P 1'
#
loop_
_entity.id
_entity.type
_entity.pdbx_description
1 polymer ?
#
loop_
_entity_poly.entity_id
_entity_poly.type
_entity_poly.pdbx_seq_one_letter_code
_entity_poly.pdbx_strand_id
1 'polypeptide(L)'
;MRKRDRSWERGGPPLDMVQRPFNGPLPDSPRMMEPGPYDTPSEWSFELKRSGKMKCRCSATSLSVGVSRQLPSYLDVVALPHLNRSPEFLQLERPNVRRVVYELKPESMADASGYREFVGYLIQGRGGHARAGAATEMESQGFKIFLLPPGQAARQLGYKGDHMVAVLRSR
;
A
#
# COMPACT_ATOMS: atom_id res chain seq x y z
N MET A 1 -11.55 -14.90 89.87
CA MET A 1 -12.65 -14.03 89.37
C MET A 1 -12.32 -13.55 87.96
N ARG A 2 -13.24 -13.77 87.01
CA ARG A 2 -13.44 -13.06 85.71
C ARG A 2 -12.24 -13.01 84.72
N LYS A 3 -12.22 -13.87 83.69
CA LYS A 3 -12.76 -13.64 82.32
C LYS A 3 -12.28 -12.33 81.66
N ARG A 4 -11.36 -12.45 80.68
CA ARG A 4 -11.57 -11.91 79.31
C ARG A 4 -10.50 -12.40 78.31
N ASP A 5 -10.96 -13.16 77.33
CA ASP A 5 -10.35 -13.45 76.04
C ASP A 5 -9.82 -12.23 75.30
N ARG A 6 -8.60 -12.32 74.76
CA ARG A 6 -8.30 -12.32 73.32
C ARG A 6 -6.78 -12.46 73.12
N SER A 7 -6.38 -13.71 72.99
CA SER A 7 -5.01 -14.15 72.76
C SER A 7 -4.69 -14.16 71.27
N TRP A 8 -3.71 -13.39 70.81
CA TRP A 8 -2.66 -13.87 69.88
C TRP A 8 -1.61 -12.78 69.60
N GLU A 9 -0.64 -12.59 70.50
CA GLU A 9 0.72 -12.21 70.09
C GLU A 9 1.59 -13.46 70.20
N ARG A 10 2.00 -14.04 69.06
CA ARG A 10 3.34 -14.60 68.89
C ARG A 10 3.61 -14.92 67.42
N GLY A 11 4.76 -14.46 66.94
CA GLY A 11 5.21 -14.55 65.55
C GLY A 11 5.17 -15.94 64.95
N GLY A 12 4.96 -15.99 63.64
CA GLY A 12 5.05 -17.20 62.84
C GLY A 12 6.20 -17.11 61.84
N PRO A 13 7.17 -18.04 61.90
CA PRO A 13 7.92 -18.52 60.74
C PRO A 13 7.31 -19.86 60.26
N PRO A 14 7.85 -20.49 59.22
CA PRO A 14 7.91 -20.09 57.82
C PRO A 14 6.77 -20.73 56.99
N LEU A 15 6.58 -20.27 55.75
CA LEU A 15 5.69 -20.88 54.76
C LEU A 15 6.36 -22.11 54.14
N ASP A 16 5.95 -23.30 54.55
CA ASP A 16 6.07 -24.50 53.72
C ASP A 16 5.01 -25.52 54.15
N MET A 17 3.99 -25.71 53.31
CA MET A 17 3.53 -27.02 52.83
C MET A 17 2.16 -26.91 52.13
N VAL A 18 2.22 -27.06 50.81
CA VAL A 18 1.39 -27.97 50.00
C VAL A 18 -0.13 -27.95 50.20
N GLN A 19 -0.85 -27.32 49.27
CA GLN A 19 -2.00 -27.93 48.60
C GLN A 19 -2.35 -27.18 47.29
N ARG A 20 -1.95 -27.76 46.15
CA ARG A 20 -2.64 -27.52 44.86
C ARG A 20 -3.93 -28.36 44.86
N PRO A 21 -4.97 -27.88 44.16
CA PRO A 21 -5.25 -28.53 42.88
C PRO A 21 -5.58 -27.55 41.74
N PHE A 22 -5.05 -27.89 40.56
CA PHE A 22 -5.67 -27.79 39.23
C PHE A 22 -6.77 -26.75 38.96
N ASN A 23 -6.48 -25.76 38.10
CA ASN A 23 -7.12 -25.62 36.77
C ASN A 23 -6.61 -24.40 35.96
N GLY A 24 -6.05 -24.67 34.77
CA GLY A 24 -6.15 -23.85 33.54
C GLY A 24 -5.47 -22.47 33.47
N PRO A 25 -4.65 -22.18 32.42
CA PRO A 25 -4.34 -20.79 32.06
C PRO A 25 -5.58 -20.13 31.45
N LEU A 26 -5.97 -18.96 31.95
CA LEU A 26 -7.01 -18.11 31.34
C LEU A 26 -6.64 -17.76 29.88
N PRO A 27 -7.56 -17.90 28.92
CA PRO A 27 -7.36 -17.43 27.56
C PRO A 27 -7.86 -15.99 27.36
N ASP A 28 -7.33 -15.36 26.31
CA ASP A 28 -7.85 -14.17 25.62
C ASP A 28 -7.80 -12.82 26.35
N SER A 29 -6.58 -12.32 26.55
CA SER A 29 -6.35 -10.92 26.15
C SER A 29 -6.11 -10.94 24.65
N PRO A 30 -6.92 -10.25 23.81
CA PRO A 30 -6.58 -10.09 22.41
C PRO A 30 -5.26 -9.32 22.40
N ARG A 31 -4.16 -10.04 22.13
CA ARG A 31 -2.93 -9.41 21.70
C ARG A 31 -3.36 -8.56 20.51
N MET A 32 -3.39 -7.25 20.71
CA MET A 32 -3.34 -6.33 19.59
C MET A 32 -2.12 -6.80 18.79
N MET A 33 -2.35 -7.42 17.63
CA MET A 33 -1.28 -7.63 16.67
C MET A 33 -0.74 -6.22 16.43
N GLU A 34 0.43 -5.92 17.00
CA GLU A 34 1.23 -4.84 16.43
C GLU A 34 1.30 -5.13 14.93
N PRO A 35 0.92 -4.19 14.06
CA PRO A 35 1.12 -4.38 12.64
C PRO A 35 2.60 -4.72 12.45
N GLY A 36 2.86 -5.88 11.88
CA GLY A 36 4.24 -6.29 11.61
C GLY A 36 4.92 -5.19 10.79
N PRO A 37 6.25 -5.02 10.88
CA PRO A 37 7.00 -3.99 10.15
C PRO A 37 6.94 -4.12 8.61
N TYR A 38 6.07 -4.98 8.08
CA TYR A 38 5.87 -5.30 6.67
C TYR A 38 4.52 -4.82 6.13
N ASP A 39 3.64 -4.25 6.96
CA ASP A 39 2.32 -3.72 6.58
C ASP A 39 2.29 -2.19 6.38
N THR A 40 3.46 -1.53 6.33
CA THR A 40 3.49 -0.11 5.99
C THR A 40 3.31 0.07 4.48
N PRO A 41 2.30 0.83 4.03
CA PRO A 41 2.17 1.17 2.62
C PRO A 41 3.44 1.89 2.17
N SER A 42 4.09 1.36 1.13
CA SER A 42 5.32 1.97 0.64
C SER A 42 5.01 3.31 -0.02
N GLU A 43 5.66 4.36 0.47
CA GLU A 43 5.62 5.69 -0.13
C GLU A 43 6.66 5.82 -1.23
N TRP A 44 6.31 6.54 -2.29
CA TRP A 44 7.15 6.75 -3.46
C TRP A 44 6.91 8.13 -4.05
N SER A 45 7.95 8.97 -4.07
CA SER A 45 7.90 10.26 -4.77
C SER A 45 8.68 10.21 -6.08
N PHE A 46 8.13 10.81 -7.14
CA PHE A 46 8.79 10.88 -8.44
C PHE A 46 8.36 12.07 -9.30
N GLU A 47 9.21 12.45 -10.24
CA GLU A 47 8.90 13.41 -11.30
C GLU A 47 8.16 12.74 -12.45
N LEU A 48 6.96 13.21 -12.76
CA LEU A 48 6.20 12.75 -13.91
C LEU A 48 6.60 13.54 -15.16
N LYS A 49 7.02 12.81 -16.20
CA LYS A 49 7.44 13.33 -17.50
C LYS A 49 6.62 12.70 -18.62
N ARG A 50 6.46 13.45 -19.71
CA ARG A 50 5.89 12.95 -20.97
C ARG A 50 6.84 13.29 -22.11
N SER A 51 7.44 12.27 -22.71
CA SER A 51 8.43 12.42 -23.78
C SER A 51 9.53 13.42 -23.41
N GLY A 52 10.10 13.25 -22.22
CA GLY A 52 11.17 14.08 -21.67
C GLY A 52 10.74 15.43 -21.07
N LYS A 53 9.48 15.87 -21.26
CA LYS A 53 8.98 17.14 -20.68
C LYS A 53 8.36 16.91 -19.31
N MET A 54 8.84 17.63 -18.30
CA MET A 54 8.28 17.61 -16.94
C MET A 54 6.83 18.10 -16.93
N LYS A 55 5.99 17.40 -16.15
CA LYS A 55 4.57 17.74 -15.95
C LYS A 55 4.27 18.16 -14.53
N CYS A 56 4.69 17.35 -13.56
CA CYS A 56 4.50 17.61 -12.14
C CYS A 56 5.35 16.63 -11.32
N ARG A 57 5.42 16.84 -10.01
CA ARG A 57 5.82 15.82 -9.04
C ARG A 57 4.62 15.11 -8.44
N CYS A 58 4.77 13.80 -8.25
CA CYS A 58 3.75 12.96 -7.66
C CYS A 58 4.30 12.27 -6.41
N SER A 59 3.46 12.20 -5.38
CA SER A 59 3.59 11.23 -4.30
C SER A 59 2.71 10.03 -4.61
N ALA A 60 3.15 8.85 -4.23
CA ALA A 60 2.46 7.61 -4.51
C ALA A 60 2.46 6.71 -3.27
N THR A 61 1.30 6.16 -2.94
CA THR A 61 1.10 5.32 -1.76
C THR A 61 0.64 3.95 -2.21
N SER A 62 1.36 2.90 -1.81
CA SER A 62 1.00 1.54 -2.20
C SER A 62 -0.33 1.12 -1.57
N LEU A 63 -1.19 0.49 -2.37
CA LEU A 63 -2.46 -0.09 -1.91
C LEU A 63 -2.28 -1.52 -1.34
N SER A 64 -1.08 -2.08 -1.45
CA SER A 64 -0.72 -3.41 -0.98
C SER A 64 0.74 -3.44 -0.55
N VAL A 65 1.26 -4.63 -0.19
CA VAL A 65 2.68 -4.79 0.12
C VAL A 65 3.52 -4.38 -1.09
N GLY A 66 4.29 -3.31 -0.91
CA GLY A 66 5.12 -2.71 -1.95
C GLY A 66 6.18 -3.65 -2.51
N VAL A 67 6.89 -3.17 -3.53
CA VAL A 67 8.04 -3.90 -4.08
C VAL A 67 9.28 -3.61 -3.24
N SER A 68 10.01 -4.65 -2.83
CA SER A 68 11.30 -4.55 -2.12
C SER A 68 12.46 -4.18 -3.07
N ARG A 69 12.23 -3.18 -3.93
CA ARG A 69 13.20 -2.71 -4.93
C ARG A 69 13.24 -1.19 -4.93
N GLN A 70 14.36 -0.64 -5.41
CA GLN A 70 14.50 0.80 -5.56
C GLN A 70 13.58 1.30 -6.68
N LEU A 71 12.60 2.11 -6.30
CA LEU A 71 11.68 2.79 -7.20
C LEU A 71 12.39 3.99 -7.84
N PRO A 72 12.07 4.31 -9.12
CA PRO A 72 12.74 5.38 -9.83
C PRO A 72 12.30 6.76 -9.34
N SER A 73 13.20 7.74 -9.36
CA SER A 73 12.91 9.13 -8.96
C SER A 73 12.15 9.94 -10.02
N TYR A 74 11.97 9.39 -11.22
CA TYR A 74 11.15 9.95 -12.28
C TYR A 74 10.50 8.84 -13.10
N LEU A 75 9.40 9.18 -13.79
CA LEU A 75 8.76 8.33 -14.79
C LEU A 75 8.57 9.14 -16.06
N ASP A 76 9.21 8.75 -17.15
CA ASP A 76 8.93 9.29 -18.47
C ASP A 76 7.95 8.40 -19.24
N VAL A 77 6.74 8.92 -19.38
CA VAL A 77 5.71 8.27 -20.19
C VAL A 77 6.13 8.39 -21.64
N VAL A 78 6.59 7.29 -22.24
CA VAL A 78 7.03 7.25 -23.63
C VAL A 78 5.96 6.66 -24.56
N ALA A 79 5.12 5.76 -24.05
CA ALA A 79 4.06 5.10 -24.81
C ALA A 79 2.66 5.33 -24.21
N LEU A 80 1.64 5.27 -25.08
CA LEU A 80 0.24 5.51 -24.73
C LEU A 80 -0.68 4.38 -25.21
N PRO A 81 -0.62 3.18 -24.59
CA PRO A 81 -1.52 2.09 -24.93
C PRO A 81 -2.99 2.49 -24.72
N HIS A 82 -3.87 1.92 -25.53
CA HIS A 82 -5.31 2.16 -25.38
C HIS A 82 -5.82 1.53 -24.08
N LEU A 83 -6.59 2.29 -23.30
CA LEU A 83 -7.08 1.82 -22.00
C LEU A 83 -8.05 0.63 -22.12
N ASN A 84 -8.74 0.49 -23.26
CA ASN A 84 -9.60 -0.67 -23.56
C ASN A 84 -8.80 -2.00 -23.66
N ARG A 85 -7.49 -1.94 -23.92
CA ARG A 85 -6.58 -3.09 -23.90
C ARG A 85 -5.91 -3.30 -22.55
N SER A 86 -6.41 -2.67 -21.49
CA SER A 86 -5.87 -2.85 -20.13
C SER A 86 -5.81 -4.30 -19.67
N PRO A 87 -6.77 -5.19 -19.97
CA PRO A 87 -6.63 -6.60 -19.61
C PRO A 87 -5.39 -7.26 -20.23
N GLU A 88 -5.05 -6.89 -21.47
CA GLU A 88 -3.92 -7.45 -22.21
C GLU A 88 -2.59 -6.95 -21.66
N PHE A 89 -2.40 -5.63 -21.54
CA PHE A 89 -1.10 -5.08 -21.13
C PHE A 89 -0.88 -5.18 -19.62
N LEU A 90 -1.93 -5.23 -18.80
CA LEU A 90 -1.81 -5.58 -17.37
C LEU A 90 -1.78 -7.10 -17.16
N GLN A 91 -2.05 -7.88 -18.21
CA GLN A 91 -2.13 -9.34 -18.20
C GLN A 91 -3.10 -9.88 -17.15
N LEU A 92 -4.26 -9.25 -16.95
CA LEU A 92 -5.17 -9.52 -15.81
C LEU A 92 -5.59 -11.00 -15.69
N GLU A 93 -5.64 -11.73 -16.80
CA GLU A 93 -5.97 -13.16 -16.84
C GLU A 93 -4.89 -14.07 -16.24
N ARG A 94 -3.68 -13.55 -16.00
CA ARG A 94 -2.56 -14.31 -15.44
C ARG A 94 -2.45 -14.07 -13.93
N PRO A 95 -2.90 -15.01 -13.07
CA PRO A 95 -2.85 -14.81 -11.62
C PRO A 95 -1.41 -14.74 -11.09
N ASN A 96 -0.46 -15.42 -11.74
CA ASN A 96 0.95 -15.47 -11.32
C ASN A 96 1.73 -14.17 -11.59
N VAL A 97 1.17 -13.24 -12.35
CA VAL A 97 1.82 -11.96 -12.63
C VAL A 97 1.57 -11.03 -11.46
N ARG A 98 2.64 -10.65 -10.77
CA ARG A 98 2.56 -9.73 -9.64
C ARG A 98 2.25 -8.32 -10.14
N ARG A 99 1.24 -7.68 -9.54
CA ARG A 99 0.85 -6.30 -9.80
C ARG A 99 0.80 -5.56 -8.47
N VAL A 100 1.60 -4.51 -8.36
CA VAL A 100 1.55 -3.60 -7.21
C VAL A 100 0.95 -2.30 -7.69
N VAL A 101 -0.10 -1.85 -7.02
CA VAL A 101 -0.84 -0.64 -7.37
C VAL A 101 -0.48 0.44 -6.36
N TYR A 102 -0.14 1.61 -6.87
CA TYR A 102 0.10 2.81 -6.09
C TYR A 102 -0.95 3.85 -6.46
N GLU A 103 -1.60 4.43 -5.47
CA GLU A 103 -2.44 5.62 -5.63
C GLU A 103 -1.53 6.85 -5.76
N LEU A 104 -1.75 7.70 -6.76
CA LEU A 104 -0.92 8.88 -7.01
C LEU A 104 -1.64 10.15 -6.60
N LYS A 105 -0.93 11.05 -5.94
CA LYS A 105 -1.39 12.41 -5.63
C LYS A 105 -0.34 13.41 -6.11
N PRO A 106 -0.73 14.64 -6.47
CA PRO A 106 0.25 15.69 -6.66
C PRO A 106 1.04 15.88 -5.36
N GLU A 107 2.36 16.04 -5.46
CA GLU A 107 3.21 16.21 -4.27
C GLU A 107 2.89 17.53 -3.55
N SER A 108 2.58 18.59 -4.31
CA SER A 108 2.23 19.90 -3.78
C SER A 108 1.04 20.55 -4.52
N MET A 109 0.56 21.67 -3.98
CA MET A 109 -0.46 22.48 -4.68
C MET A 109 0.04 23.06 -6.01
N ALA A 110 1.34 23.30 -6.15
CA ALA A 110 1.94 23.75 -7.42
C ALA A 110 1.88 22.65 -8.50
N ASP A 111 1.97 21.39 -8.08
CA ASP A 111 1.91 20.21 -8.96
C ASP A 111 0.49 19.85 -9.39
N ALA A 112 -0.52 20.33 -8.68
CA ALA A 112 -1.92 19.96 -8.90
C ALA A 112 -2.46 20.35 -10.29
N SER A 113 -1.97 21.43 -10.90
CA SER A 113 -2.37 21.79 -12.28
C SER A 113 -1.83 20.80 -13.29
N GLY A 114 -0.51 20.56 -13.28
CA GLY A 114 0.15 19.64 -14.20
C GLY A 114 -0.35 18.20 -14.05
N TYR A 115 -0.63 17.78 -12.81
CA TYR A 115 -1.27 16.50 -12.53
C TYR A 115 -2.66 16.39 -13.18
N ARG A 116 -3.54 17.37 -12.96
CA ARG A 116 -4.90 17.35 -13.53
C ARG A 116 -4.90 17.43 -15.05
N GLU A 117 -4.03 18.26 -15.63
CA GLU A 117 -3.85 18.33 -17.07
C GLU A 117 -3.39 16.99 -17.66
N PHE A 118 -2.46 16.32 -16.99
CA PHE A 118 -1.99 15.01 -17.44
C PHE A 118 -3.06 13.92 -17.33
N VAL A 119 -3.85 13.93 -16.25
CA VAL A 119 -5.03 13.05 -16.11
C VAL A 119 -6.03 13.31 -17.23
N GLY A 120 -6.37 14.59 -17.48
CA GLY A 120 -7.25 14.99 -18.58
C GLY A 120 -6.72 14.54 -19.94
N TYR A 121 -5.42 14.69 -20.17
CA TYR A 121 -4.74 14.21 -21.38
C TYR A 121 -4.89 12.71 -21.60
N LEU A 122 -4.75 11.90 -20.55
CA LEU A 122 -4.95 10.45 -20.64
C LEU A 122 -6.41 10.08 -20.90
N ILE A 123 -7.36 10.75 -20.25
CA ILE A 123 -8.81 10.49 -20.40
C ILE A 123 -9.28 10.89 -21.80
N GLN A 124 -8.94 12.09 -22.27
CA GLN A 124 -9.27 12.57 -23.62
C GLN A 124 -8.56 11.71 -24.67
N GLY A 125 -7.32 11.33 -24.39
CA GLY A 125 -6.49 10.49 -25.22
C GLY A 125 -6.31 11.04 -26.64
N ARG A 126 -6.11 10.13 -27.60
CA ARG A 126 -6.00 10.48 -29.03
C ARG A 126 -7.20 9.93 -29.79
N GLY A 127 -7.93 10.81 -30.47
CA GLY A 127 -9.14 10.46 -31.21
C GLY A 127 -10.32 10.07 -30.31
N GLY A 128 -10.43 10.66 -29.12
CA GLY A 128 -11.52 10.39 -28.17
C GLY A 128 -11.42 9.07 -27.41
N HIS A 129 -10.27 8.38 -27.51
CA HIS A 129 -10.05 7.10 -26.85
C HIS A 129 -9.06 7.24 -25.70
N ALA A 130 -9.53 7.01 -24.47
CA ALA A 130 -8.72 7.04 -23.26
C ALA A 130 -7.48 6.14 -23.36
N ARG A 131 -6.39 6.61 -22.77
CA ARG A 131 -5.06 6.00 -22.80
C ARG A 131 -4.55 5.73 -21.40
N ALA A 132 -3.66 4.75 -21.28
CA ALA A 132 -2.76 4.65 -20.15
C ALA A 132 -1.40 5.24 -20.52
N GLY A 133 -0.63 5.71 -19.55
CA GLY A 133 0.79 5.99 -19.72
C GLY A 133 1.60 4.72 -19.52
N ALA A 134 2.64 4.51 -20.33
CA ALA A 134 3.60 3.43 -20.11
C ALA A 134 5.03 4.01 -20.04
N ALA A 135 5.75 3.58 -19.00
CA ALA A 135 7.10 4.01 -18.68
C ALA A 135 8.01 2.79 -18.52
N THR A 136 9.30 2.93 -18.83
CA THR A 136 10.25 1.81 -19.01
C THR A 136 11.41 1.83 -18.01
N GLU A 137 11.40 2.72 -17.02
CA GLU A 137 12.50 2.96 -16.08
C GLU A 137 12.86 1.73 -15.24
N MET A 138 11.91 0.81 -15.04
CA MET A 138 12.13 -0.43 -14.29
C MET A 138 12.23 -1.68 -15.18
N GLU A 139 12.36 -1.54 -16.50
CA GLU A 139 12.42 -2.70 -17.41
C GLU A 139 13.66 -3.56 -17.15
N SER A 140 14.80 -2.94 -16.81
CA SER A 140 16.03 -3.63 -16.40
C SER A 140 15.86 -4.44 -15.11
N GLN A 141 14.91 -4.05 -14.25
CA GLN A 141 14.56 -4.74 -13.02
C GLN A 141 13.46 -5.80 -13.22
N GLY A 142 12.97 -5.98 -14.45
CA GLY A 142 11.92 -6.93 -14.77
C GLY A 142 10.51 -6.42 -14.49
N PHE A 143 10.31 -5.10 -14.39
CA PHE A 143 8.99 -4.50 -14.20
C PHE A 143 8.62 -3.55 -15.33
N LYS A 144 7.32 -3.46 -15.64
CA LYS A 144 6.75 -2.41 -16.48
C LYS A 144 5.82 -1.54 -15.65
N ILE A 145 5.86 -0.23 -15.88
CA ILE A 145 5.06 0.73 -15.14
C ILE A 145 3.97 1.27 -16.05
N PHE A 146 2.73 1.19 -15.58
CA PHE A 146 1.58 1.75 -16.27
C PHE A 146 0.89 2.79 -15.39
N LEU A 147 0.58 3.96 -15.95
CA LEU A 147 -0.20 5.00 -15.32
C LEU A 147 -1.63 4.94 -15.85
N LEU A 148 -2.59 4.64 -14.98
CA LEU A 148 -4.00 4.52 -15.35
C LEU A 148 -4.77 5.72 -14.80
N PRO A 149 -5.47 6.49 -15.65
CA PRO A 149 -6.38 7.51 -15.16
C PRO A 149 -7.51 6.86 -14.33
N PRO A 150 -8.19 7.61 -13.46
CA PRO A 150 -9.34 7.11 -12.73
C PRO A 150 -10.41 6.58 -13.70
N GLY A 151 -10.96 5.40 -13.42
CA GLY A 151 -11.94 4.76 -14.28
C GLY A 151 -11.97 3.24 -14.19
N GLN A 152 -12.61 2.59 -15.17
CA GLN A 152 -12.87 1.15 -15.16
C GLN A 152 -11.59 0.30 -15.12
N ALA A 153 -10.53 0.68 -15.83
CA ALA A 153 -9.27 -0.06 -15.83
C ALA A 153 -8.60 -0.12 -14.44
N ALA A 154 -8.65 0.98 -13.68
CA ALA A 154 -8.15 1.00 -12.31
C ALA A 154 -9.04 0.18 -11.36
N ARG A 155 -10.38 0.21 -11.57
CA ARG A 155 -11.35 -0.60 -10.80
C ARG A 155 -11.17 -2.10 -10.98
N GLN A 156 -10.76 -2.55 -12.16
CA GLN A 156 -10.43 -3.96 -12.40
C GLN A 156 -9.25 -4.46 -11.54
N LEU A 157 -8.41 -3.55 -11.05
CA LEU A 157 -7.32 -3.85 -10.12
C LEU A 157 -7.75 -3.71 -8.64
N GLY A 158 -9.04 -3.51 -8.37
CA GLY A 158 -9.58 -3.33 -7.02
C GLY A 158 -9.50 -1.90 -6.49
N TYR A 159 -8.96 -0.94 -7.25
CA TYR A 159 -8.88 0.45 -6.82
C TYR A 159 -10.22 1.19 -7.02
N LYS A 160 -10.72 1.81 -5.95
CA LYS A 160 -12.03 2.49 -5.92
C LYS A 160 -11.94 4.02 -5.78
N GLY A 161 -10.75 4.58 -5.69
CA GLY A 161 -10.55 6.02 -5.55
C GLY A 161 -10.67 6.79 -6.86
N ASP A 162 -10.52 8.11 -6.76
CA ASP A 162 -10.69 9.05 -7.88
C ASP A 162 -9.35 9.61 -8.40
N HIS A 163 -8.23 9.14 -7.85
CA HIS A 163 -6.90 9.50 -8.33
C HIS A 163 -6.39 8.56 -9.43
N MET A 164 -5.36 9.02 -10.14
CA MET A 164 -4.56 8.20 -11.05
C MET A 164 -3.82 7.13 -10.25
N VAL A 165 -3.56 5.98 -10.86
CA VAL A 165 -2.77 4.91 -10.23
C VAL A 165 -1.56 4.55 -11.07
N ALA A 166 -0.45 4.21 -10.42
CA ALA A 166 0.68 3.55 -11.06
C ALA A 166 0.63 2.06 -10.76
N VAL A 167 0.78 1.25 -11.79
CA VAL A 167 0.76 -0.20 -11.70
C VAL A 167 2.13 -0.72 -12.10
N LEU A 168 2.83 -1.29 -11.12
CA LEU A 168 4.07 -2.01 -11.33
C LEU A 168 3.72 -3.46 -11.61
N ARG A 169 3.88 -3.87 -12.87
CA ARG A 169 3.62 -5.23 -13.33
C ARG A 169 4.93 -5.97 -13.53
N SER A 170 5.09 -7.15 -12.95
CA SER A 170 6.22 -8.03 -13.28
C SER A 170 6.19 -8.42 -14.76
N ARG A 171 7.36 -8.70 -15.33
CA ARG A 171 7.48 -9.22 -16.69
C ARG A 171 7.03 -10.66 -16.79
#